data_AF-A0A8J3CXP3-F1
#
_entry.id   AF-A0A8J3CXP3-F1
#
_cell.length_a   1.000
_cell.length_b   1.000
_cell.length_c   1.000
_cell.angle_alpha   90.00
_cell.angle_beta   90.00
_cell.angle_gamma   90.00
#
_symmetry.space_group_name_H-M   'P 1'
#
loop_
_entity.id
_entity.type
_entity.pdbx_description
1 polymer ?
#
loop_
_entity_poly.entity_id
_entity_poly.type
_entity_poly.pdbx_seq_one_letter_code
_entity_poly.pdbx_strand_id
1 'polypeptide(L)'
;MIRTFFGWQIRAFDLLDEHWESDRVTKIISNIVVAFFLMGLIVGLLSYLNLLPTFIQISPFFAIELAFNVLLIFEVLGLIFLFPKSVADAVGKQFEIISLLLLRDAFKEFGHYLGEMNWELGFAMELLPIISDAFGAILIFLITGLFYRAQRHVRITQNYEEQVSFVSIKKLISIYLTITFIFLGVYDVISAYQTHQFIYSIKLFYTLLIFTDVFILLFSLRYSTKYFNLFRYSSFALATIFLRLTLSAPPFYNVLLAVIAGLMVLGVTYIYNKLLSQQKISD
;
A
#
# COMPACT_ATOMS: atom_id res chain seq x y z
N MET A 1 22.65 -1.87 27.93
CA MET A 1 21.18 -2.03 28.04
C MET A 1 20.45 -1.54 26.79
N ILE A 2 20.73 -0.32 26.28
CA ILE A 2 20.10 0.23 25.07
C ILE A 2 20.46 -0.57 23.80
N ARG A 3 21.74 -0.91 23.55
CA ARG A 3 22.13 -1.74 22.38
C ARG A 3 21.51 -3.14 22.36
N THR A 4 21.30 -3.77 23.53
CA THR A 4 20.71 -5.12 23.63
C THR A 4 19.20 -5.11 23.41
N PHE A 5 18.49 -4.07 23.85
CA PHE A 5 17.06 -3.88 23.61
C PHE A 5 16.76 -3.65 22.12
N PHE A 6 17.52 -2.76 21.48
CA PHE A 6 17.42 -2.49 20.05
C PHE A 6 17.83 -3.71 19.19
N GLY A 7 18.83 -4.48 19.65
CA GLY A 7 19.26 -5.71 18.96
C GLY A 7 18.27 -6.88 19.07
N TRP A 8 17.40 -6.90 20.09
CA TRP A 8 16.30 -7.88 20.18
C TRP A 8 15.15 -7.49 19.26
N GLN A 9 14.79 -6.20 19.23
CA GLN A 9 13.80 -5.64 18.32
C GLN A 9 14.16 -5.93 16.84
N ILE A 10 15.41 -5.66 16.44
CA ILE A 10 15.89 -5.93 15.08
C ILE A 10 15.79 -7.42 14.73
N ARG A 11 16.10 -8.33 15.65
CA ARG A 11 15.95 -9.78 15.44
C ARG A 11 14.48 -10.22 15.34
N ALA A 12 13.59 -9.61 16.11
CA ALA A 12 12.16 -9.87 16.01
C ALA A 12 11.62 -9.44 14.65
N PHE A 13 12.07 -8.30 14.13
CA PHE A 13 11.75 -7.86 12.77
C PHE A 13 12.28 -8.83 11.71
N ASP A 14 13.54 -9.23 11.80
CA ASP A 14 14.16 -10.14 10.82
C ASP A 14 13.48 -11.52 10.80
N LEU A 15 13.07 -12.03 11.97
CA LEU A 15 12.27 -13.27 12.05
C LEU A 15 10.88 -13.10 11.45
N LEU A 16 10.21 -11.97 11.69
CA LEU A 16 8.89 -11.71 11.12
C LEU A 16 8.93 -11.53 9.60
N ASP A 17 9.94 -10.83 9.06
CA ASP A 17 10.15 -10.63 7.63
C ASP A 17 10.43 -11.98 6.92
N GLU A 18 11.30 -12.82 7.49
CA GLU A 18 11.62 -14.15 6.95
C GLU A 18 10.41 -15.10 6.96
N HIS A 19 9.57 -15.03 8.01
CA HIS A 19 8.34 -15.82 8.05
C HIS A 19 7.28 -15.27 7.09
N TRP A 20 7.20 -13.95 6.92
CA TRP A 20 6.24 -13.30 6.03
C TRP A 20 6.47 -13.63 4.55
N GLU A 21 7.73 -13.72 4.10
CA GLU A 21 8.07 -14.10 2.72
C GLU A 21 7.89 -15.61 2.43
N SER A 22 7.53 -16.42 3.43
CA SER A 22 7.35 -17.86 3.22
C SER A 22 6.08 -18.17 2.41
N ASP A 23 6.17 -19.18 1.54
CA ASP A 23 5.02 -19.74 0.80
C ASP A 23 3.86 -20.16 1.71
N ARG A 24 4.15 -20.49 2.98
CA ARG A 24 3.14 -20.86 3.98
C ARG A 24 2.26 -19.67 4.36
N VAL A 25 2.85 -18.50 4.62
CA VAL A 25 2.09 -17.30 4.98
C VAL A 25 1.22 -16.86 3.81
N THR A 26 1.75 -16.89 2.59
CA THR A 26 0.96 -16.58 1.37
C THR A 26 -0.26 -17.50 1.24
N LYS A 27 -0.11 -18.81 1.48
CA LYS A 27 -1.24 -19.75 1.49
C LYS A 27 -2.24 -19.49 2.61
N ILE A 28 -1.77 -19.16 3.81
CA ILE A 28 -2.64 -18.80 4.95
C ILE A 28 -3.46 -17.56 4.63
N ILE A 29 -2.82 -16.50 4.12
CA ILE A 29 -3.50 -15.26 3.70
C ILE A 29 -4.57 -15.57 2.66
N SER A 30 -4.22 -16.34 1.61
CA SER A 30 -5.17 -16.75 0.57
C SER A 30 -6.36 -17.52 1.16
N ASN A 31 -6.12 -18.46 2.06
CA ASN A 31 -7.18 -19.24 2.70
C ASN A 31 -8.09 -18.35 3.56
N ILE A 32 -7.53 -17.38 4.28
CA ILE A 32 -8.31 -16.41 5.07
C ILE A 32 -9.20 -15.57 4.15
N VAL A 33 -8.64 -15.01 3.07
CA VAL A 33 -9.42 -14.21 2.10
C VAL A 33 -10.56 -15.02 1.48
N VAL A 34 -10.29 -16.26 1.07
CA VAL A 34 -11.33 -17.17 0.53
C VAL A 34 -12.39 -17.51 1.59
N ALA A 35 -11.99 -17.76 2.84
CA ALA A 35 -12.93 -18.04 3.92
C ALA A 35 -13.88 -16.84 4.17
N PHE A 36 -13.34 -15.62 4.20
CA PHE A 36 -14.15 -14.40 4.34
C PHE A 36 -15.05 -14.16 3.12
N PHE A 37 -14.56 -14.45 1.90
CA PHE A 37 -15.38 -14.39 0.70
C PHE A 37 -16.59 -15.34 0.77
N LEU A 38 -16.35 -16.60 1.15
CA LEU A 38 -17.41 -17.59 1.31
C LEU A 38 -18.40 -17.19 2.41
N MET A 39 -17.90 -16.67 3.53
CA MET A 39 -18.75 -16.15 4.61
C MET A 39 -19.62 -14.99 4.12
N GLY A 40 -19.04 -14.04 3.38
CA GLY A 40 -19.78 -12.94 2.78
C GLY A 40 -20.84 -13.39 1.78
N LEU A 41 -20.56 -14.43 0.98
CA LEU A 41 -21.55 -15.02 0.06
C LEU A 41 -22.70 -15.67 0.82
N ILE A 42 -22.41 -16.41 1.89
CA ILE A 42 -23.43 -17.01 2.76
C ILE A 42 -24.31 -15.89 3.34
N VAL A 43 -23.72 -14.84 3.90
CA VAL A 43 -24.46 -13.68 4.45
C VAL A 43 -25.32 -13.00 3.38
N GLY A 44 -24.77 -12.76 2.19
CA GLY A 44 -25.53 -12.19 1.06
C GLY A 44 -26.70 -13.08 0.63
N LEU A 45 -26.50 -14.40 0.59
CA LEU A 45 -27.56 -15.36 0.27
C LEU A 45 -28.65 -15.40 1.35
N LEU A 46 -28.29 -15.39 2.63
CA LEU A 46 -29.25 -15.31 3.73
C LEU A 46 -30.07 -14.01 3.68
N SER A 47 -29.45 -12.89 3.26
CA SER A 47 -30.13 -11.61 3.09
C SER A 47 -31.13 -11.67 1.95
N TYR A 48 -30.74 -12.26 0.81
CA TYR A 48 -31.63 -12.50 -0.32
C TYR A 48 -32.84 -13.39 0.03
N LEU A 49 -32.65 -14.39 0.90
CA LEU A 49 -33.72 -15.28 1.36
C LEU A 49 -34.62 -14.65 2.46
N ASN A 50 -34.41 -13.39 2.84
CA ASN A 50 -35.11 -12.69 3.94
C ASN A 50 -35.01 -13.42 5.30
N LEU A 51 -33.94 -14.21 5.50
CA LEU A 51 -33.66 -14.90 6.78
C LEU A 51 -32.97 -13.97 7.79
N LEU A 52 -32.44 -12.84 7.31
CA LEU A 52 -31.87 -11.77 8.14
C LEU A 52 -32.97 -10.78 8.55
N PRO A 53 -32.81 -10.08 9.69
CA PRO A 53 -33.74 -9.05 10.09
C PRO A 53 -33.90 -7.97 9.01
N THR A 54 -35.11 -7.44 8.83
CA THR A 54 -35.49 -6.51 7.75
C THR A 54 -34.66 -5.22 7.68
N PHE A 55 -33.92 -4.89 8.73
CA PHE A 55 -33.00 -3.76 8.80
C PHE A 55 -31.61 -4.03 8.20
N ILE A 56 -31.31 -5.27 7.77
CA ILE A 56 -30.02 -5.68 7.21
C ILE A 56 -30.24 -6.23 5.79
N GLN A 57 -30.36 -5.34 4.82
CA GLN A 57 -30.27 -5.69 3.39
C GLN A 57 -28.82 -5.58 2.95
N ILE A 58 -28.20 -6.73 2.70
CA ILE A 58 -26.82 -6.85 2.25
C ILE A 58 -26.86 -7.38 0.82
N SER A 59 -26.25 -6.65 -0.12
CA SER A 59 -26.15 -7.12 -1.49
C SER A 59 -25.25 -8.36 -1.56
N PRO A 60 -25.49 -9.32 -2.48
CA PRO A 60 -24.57 -10.43 -2.70
C PRO A 60 -23.12 -10.00 -3.02
N PHE A 61 -22.96 -8.78 -3.55
CA PHE A 61 -21.67 -8.16 -3.83
C PHE A 61 -20.88 -7.78 -2.58
N PHE A 62 -21.50 -7.75 -1.39
CA PHE A 62 -20.81 -7.58 -0.11
C PHE A 62 -19.70 -8.62 0.12
N ALA A 63 -19.86 -9.83 -0.43
CA ALA A 63 -18.83 -10.86 -0.36
C ALA A 63 -17.49 -10.42 -0.97
N ILE A 64 -17.58 -9.73 -2.11
CA ILE A 64 -16.42 -9.19 -2.83
C ILE A 64 -15.77 -8.09 -1.99
N GLU A 65 -16.57 -7.14 -1.48
CA GLU A 65 -16.08 -6.07 -0.62
C GLU A 65 -15.39 -6.62 0.64
N LEU A 66 -15.98 -7.61 1.30
CA LEU A 66 -15.43 -8.25 2.50
C LEU A 66 -14.08 -8.93 2.23
N ALA A 67 -13.98 -9.73 1.16
CA ALA A 67 -12.76 -10.42 0.79
C ALA A 67 -11.61 -9.45 0.48
N PHE A 68 -11.91 -8.39 -0.25
CA PHE A 68 -10.91 -7.39 -0.59
C PHE A 68 -10.50 -6.49 0.58
N ASN A 69 -11.40 -6.18 1.51
CA ASN A 69 -11.03 -5.46 2.73
C ASN A 69 -10.05 -6.27 3.59
N VAL A 70 -10.26 -7.59 3.68
CA VAL A 70 -9.34 -8.51 4.36
C VAL A 70 -8.00 -8.58 3.63
N LEU A 71 -8.01 -8.68 2.28
CA LEU A 71 -6.78 -8.65 1.48
C LEU A 71 -5.97 -7.37 1.72
N LEU A 72 -6.64 -6.21 1.76
CA LEU A 72 -5.99 -4.92 2.01
C LEU A 72 -5.29 -4.89 3.37
N ILE A 73 -5.86 -5.47 4.43
CA ILE A 73 -5.21 -5.52 5.75
C ILE A 73 -3.86 -6.23 5.65
N PHE A 74 -3.81 -7.38 4.97
CA PHE A 74 -2.56 -8.12 4.76
C PHE A 74 -1.58 -7.37 3.85
N GLU A 75 -2.09 -6.66 2.85
CA GLU A 75 -1.28 -5.85 1.94
C GLU A 75 -0.62 -4.67 2.65
N VAL A 76 -1.37 -3.98 3.52
CA VAL A 76 -0.87 -2.91 4.39
C VAL A 76 0.17 -3.43 5.37
N LEU A 77 -0.06 -4.61 5.96
CA LEU A 77 0.97 -5.27 6.79
C LEU A 77 2.25 -5.55 5.98
N GLY A 78 2.12 -6.07 4.76
CA GLY A 78 3.25 -6.29 3.85
C GLY A 78 4.04 -5.02 3.54
N LEU A 79 3.38 -3.87 3.38
CA LEU A 79 4.04 -2.57 3.19
C LEU A 79 4.93 -2.18 4.38
N ILE A 80 4.49 -2.45 5.59
CA ILE A 80 5.25 -2.16 6.81
C ILE A 80 6.53 -2.99 6.86
N PHE A 81 6.47 -4.26 6.42
CA PHE A 81 7.63 -5.14 6.34
C PHE A 81 8.57 -4.82 5.17
N LEU A 82 8.09 -4.19 4.09
CA LEU A 82 8.94 -3.78 2.97
C LEU A 82 9.69 -2.46 3.18
N PHE A 83 9.26 -1.65 4.15
CA PHE A 83 9.86 -0.35 4.51
C PHE A 83 11.39 -0.33 4.75
N PRO A 84 12.00 -1.35 5.41
CA PRO A 84 13.44 -1.39 5.63
C PRO A 84 14.25 -1.77 4.40
N LYS A 85 13.63 -2.33 3.35
CA LYS A 85 14.30 -2.61 2.07
C LYS A 85 14.59 -1.30 1.33
N SER A 86 15.32 -1.36 0.21
CA SER A 86 15.82 -0.14 -0.44
C SER A 86 14.66 0.80 -0.82
N VAL A 87 14.86 2.12 -0.74
CA VAL A 87 13.78 3.10 -0.99
C VAL A 87 13.15 2.91 -2.38
N ALA A 88 13.96 2.53 -3.36
CA ALA A 88 13.49 2.28 -4.72
C ALA A 88 12.66 0.97 -4.82
N ASP A 89 13.06 -0.10 -4.12
CA ASP A 89 12.31 -1.37 -4.13
C ASP A 89 10.98 -1.23 -3.37
N ALA A 90 10.97 -0.47 -2.26
CA ALA A 90 9.77 -0.15 -1.52
C ALA A 90 8.75 0.65 -2.35
N VAL A 91 9.23 1.60 -3.17
CA VAL A 91 8.38 2.37 -4.10
C VAL A 91 7.81 1.48 -5.20
N GLY A 92 8.61 0.60 -5.81
CA GLY A 92 8.15 -0.34 -6.82
C GLY A 92 7.01 -1.23 -6.31
N LYS A 93 7.18 -1.79 -5.10
CA LYS A 93 6.15 -2.60 -4.46
C LYS A 93 4.89 -1.79 -4.11
N GLN A 94 5.04 -0.53 -3.71
CA GLN A 94 3.89 0.34 -3.47
C GLN A 94 3.06 0.56 -4.74
N PHE A 95 3.69 0.67 -5.92
CA PHE A 95 2.94 0.76 -7.17
C PHE A 95 2.17 -0.52 -7.50
N GLU A 96 2.74 -1.70 -7.24
CA GLU A 96 2.00 -2.97 -7.38
C GLU A 96 0.74 -2.96 -6.51
N ILE A 97 0.90 -2.56 -5.25
CA ILE A 97 -0.17 -2.54 -4.26
C ILE A 97 -1.26 -1.53 -4.64
N ILE A 98 -0.88 -0.33 -5.07
CA ILE A 98 -1.84 0.66 -5.56
C ILE A 98 -2.55 0.19 -6.83
N SER A 99 -1.89 -0.54 -7.73
CA SER A 99 -2.57 -1.10 -8.92
C SER A 99 -3.63 -2.13 -8.55
N LEU A 100 -3.36 -3.01 -7.58
CA LEU A 100 -4.32 -4.00 -7.09
C LEU A 100 -5.46 -3.34 -6.31
N LEU A 101 -5.16 -2.29 -5.54
CA LEU A 101 -6.15 -1.53 -4.79
C LEU A 101 -7.11 -0.76 -5.69
N LEU A 102 -6.63 -0.12 -6.76
CA LEU A 102 -7.50 0.52 -7.76
C LEU A 102 -8.39 -0.51 -8.47
N LEU A 103 -7.84 -1.69 -8.78
CA LEU A 103 -8.64 -2.78 -9.36
C LEU A 103 -9.74 -3.25 -8.41
N ARG A 104 -9.45 -3.33 -7.11
CA ARG A 104 -10.47 -3.58 -6.08
C ARG A 104 -11.54 -2.49 -6.08
N ASP A 105 -11.14 -1.22 -6.04
CA ASP A 105 -12.09 -0.11 -5.94
C ASP A 105 -13.07 -0.13 -7.10
N ALA A 106 -12.60 -0.45 -8.31
CA ALA A 106 -13.45 -0.70 -9.46
C ALA A 106 -14.47 -1.84 -9.22
N PHE A 107 -14.07 -2.98 -8.63
CA PHE A 107 -15.00 -4.07 -8.31
C PHE A 107 -16.00 -3.71 -7.21
N LYS A 108 -15.58 -2.97 -6.18
CA LYS A 108 -16.47 -2.50 -5.11
C LYS A 108 -17.54 -1.57 -5.66
N GLU A 109 -17.11 -0.59 -6.43
CA GLU A 109 -17.97 0.40 -7.06
C GLU A 109 -18.95 -0.27 -8.03
N PHE A 110 -18.48 -1.26 -8.81
CA PHE A 110 -19.31 -2.11 -9.66
C PHE A 110 -20.42 -2.87 -8.89
N GLY A 111 -20.12 -3.35 -7.68
CA GLY A 111 -21.09 -4.06 -6.84
C GLY A 111 -22.17 -3.16 -6.21
N HIS A 112 -21.90 -1.86 -6.05
CA HIS A 112 -22.85 -0.90 -5.48
C HIS A 112 -23.96 -0.54 -6.49
N TYR A 113 -23.57 -0.23 -7.74
CA TYR A 113 -24.51 0.24 -8.76
C TYR A 113 -25.34 -0.85 -9.44
N LEU A 114 -24.93 -2.12 -9.36
CA LEU A 114 -25.69 -3.24 -9.94
C LEU A 114 -26.99 -3.57 -9.15
N GLY A 115 -27.11 -3.10 -7.92
CA GLY A 115 -28.31 -3.26 -7.09
C GLY A 115 -29.52 -2.45 -7.60
N GLU A 116 -29.27 -1.38 -8.36
CA GLU A 116 -30.27 -0.44 -8.88
C GLU A 116 -30.25 -0.45 -10.41
N MET A 117 -30.36 -1.63 -11.05
CA MET A 117 -30.35 -1.80 -12.51
C MET A 117 -31.57 -1.16 -13.20
N ASN A 118 -31.63 0.17 -13.23
CA ASN A 118 -32.43 0.93 -14.18
C ASN A 118 -31.45 1.51 -15.21
N TRP A 119 -31.51 0.99 -16.44
CA TRP A 119 -30.70 1.43 -17.58
C TRP A 119 -31.15 2.82 -18.08
N GLU A 120 -31.15 3.82 -17.19
CA GLU A 120 -31.43 5.21 -17.53
C GLU A 120 -30.15 5.96 -17.92
N LEU A 121 -30.32 7.09 -18.62
CA LEU A 121 -29.23 7.94 -19.13
C LEU A 121 -28.25 8.44 -18.04
N GLY A 122 -28.62 8.36 -16.75
CA GLY A 122 -27.74 8.65 -15.61
C GLY A 122 -26.66 7.59 -15.34
N PHE A 123 -26.87 6.34 -15.79
CA PHE A 123 -25.95 5.21 -15.57
C PHE A 123 -24.56 5.45 -16.14
N ALA A 124 -24.44 6.24 -17.22
CA ALA A 124 -23.14 6.58 -17.80
C ALA A 124 -22.26 7.41 -16.86
N MET A 125 -22.85 8.25 -16.00
CA MET A 125 -22.09 9.01 -15.00
C MET A 125 -21.70 8.14 -13.80
N GLU A 126 -22.52 7.16 -13.44
CA GLU A 126 -22.26 6.18 -12.35
C GLU A 126 -21.21 5.14 -12.73
N LEU A 127 -21.07 4.82 -14.03
CA LEU A 127 -19.99 3.96 -14.54
C LEU A 127 -18.62 4.66 -14.57
N LEU A 128 -18.58 5.99 -14.56
CA LEU A 128 -17.36 6.76 -14.77
C LEU A 128 -16.28 6.50 -13.70
N PRO A 129 -16.60 6.43 -12.39
CA PRO A 129 -15.65 6.04 -11.34
C PRO A 129 -15.07 4.64 -11.56
N ILE A 130 -15.92 3.66 -11.91
CA ILE A 130 -15.49 2.27 -12.18
C ILE A 130 -14.47 2.23 -13.32
N ILE A 131 -14.79 2.90 -14.43
CA ILE A 131 -13.93 2.96 -15.61
C ILE A 131 -12.62 3.67 -15.26
N SER A 132 -12.68 4.76 -14.50
CA SER A 132 -11.50 5.49 -14.03
C SER A 132 -10.58 4.60 -13.20
N ASP A 133 -11.11 3.91 -12.20
CA ASP A 133 -10.33 3.05 -11.32
C ASP A 133 -9.75 1.84 -12.06
N ALA A 134 -10.53 1.20 -12.95
CA ALA A 134 -10.06 0.09 -13.77
C ALA A 134 -8.97 0.51 -14.76
N PHE A 135 -9.15 1.64 -15.45
CA PHE A 135 -8.15 2.19 -16.36
C PHE A 135 -6.89 2.64 -15.60
N GLY A 136 -7.09 3.28 -14.45
CA GLY A 136 -6.02 3.69 -13.53
C GLY A 136 -5.17 2.50 -13.09
N ALA A 137 -5.80 1.40 -12.70
CA ALA A 137 -5.11 0.16 -12.31
C ALA A 137 -4.19 -0.36 -13.42
N ILE A 138 -4.69 -0.44 -14.66
CA ILE A 138 -3.91 -0.88 -15.83
C ILE A 138 -2.75 0.07 -16.11
N LEU A 139 -3.00 1.38 -16.03
CA LEU A 139 -1.98 2.40 -16.28
C LEU A 139 -0.87 2.34 -15.23
N ILE A 140 -1.21 2.22 -13.96
CA ILE A 140 -0.22 2.03 -12.88
C ILE A 140 0.54 0.72 -13.08
N PHE A 141 -0.13 -0.38 -13.41
CA PHE A 141 0.52 -1.65 -13.71
C PHE A 141 1.57 -1.51 -14.83
N LEU A 142 1.23 -0.78 -15.91
CA LEU A 142 2.17 -0.46 -16.98
C LEU A 142 3.36 0.38 -16.47
N ILE A 143 3.11 1.43 -15.69
CA ILE A 143 4.15 2.27 -15.08
C ILE A 143 5.09 1.42 -14.22
N THR A 144 4.56 0.52 -13.41
CA THR A 144 5.34 -0.40 -12.56
C THR A 144 6.26 -1.27 -13.41
N GLY A 145 5.73 -1.87 -14.49
CA GLY A 145 6.53 -2.67 -15.42
C GLY A 145 7.65 -1.86 -16.09
N LEU A 146 7.37 -0.63 -16.49
CA LEU A 146 8.38 0.29 -17.04
C LEU A 146 9.42 0.70 -16.00
N PHE A 147 9.01 0.90 -14.75
CA PHE A 147 9.87 1.28 -13.66
C PHE A 147 10.88 0.18 -13.36
N TYR A 148 10.42 -1.06 -13.20
CA TYR A 148 11.30 -2.22 -13.00
C TYR A 148 12.26 -2.42 -14.17
N ARG A 149 11.82 -2.18 -15.41
CA ARG A 149 12.70 -2.27 -16.59
C ARG A 149 13.75 -1.16 -16.64
N ALA A 150 13.41 0.05 -16.17
CA ALA A 150 14.31 1.20 -16.16
C ALA A 150 15.27 1.22 -14.95
N GLN A 151 14.91 0.55 -13.86
CA GLN A 151 15.69 0.52 -12.64
C GLN A 151 16.94 -0.36 -12.80
N ARG A 152 18.10 0.27 -12.96
CA ARG A 152 19.39 -0.40 -12.71
C ARG A 152 19.68 -0.36 -11.22
N HIS A 153 19.88 -1.51 -10.59
CA HIS A 153 20.31 -1.61 -9.19
C HIS A 153 21.70 -0.98 -9.00
N VAL A 154 21.74 0.33 -8.73
CA VAL A 154 22.97 1.04 -8.39
C VAL A 154 23.03 1.16 -6.88
N ARG A 155 23.99 0.47 -6.27
CA ARG A 155 24.32 0.58 -4.84
C ARG A 155 24.70 2.02 -4.52
N ILE A 156 24.12 2.55 -3.46
CA ILE A 156 24.02 3.99 -3.21
C ILE A 156 25.20 4.51 -2.39
N THR A 157 25.88 3.66 -1.64
CA THR A 157 26.87 4.10 -0.65
C THR A 157 28.07 3.16 -0.64
N GLN A 158 29.27 3.73 -0.63
CA GLN A 158 30.55 3.01 -0.55
C GLN A 158 31.01 2.73 0.90
N ASN A 159 30.26 3.17 1.91
CA ASN A 159 30.66 3.08 3.31
C ASN A 159 29.69 2.18 4.12
N TYR A 160 30.23 1.10 4.68
CA TYR A 160 29.48 -0.02 5.28
C TYR A 160 28.87 0.34 6.65
N GLU A 161 29.53 1.17 7.46
CA GLU A 161 29.08 1.46 8.84
C GLU A 161 27.87 2.40 8.92
N GLU A 162 27.81 3.43 8.07
CA GLU A 162 26.67 4.36 8.01
C GLU A 162 25.41 3.67 7.45
N GLN A 163 25.59 2.70 6.55
CA GLN A 163 24.51 1.91 5.97
C GLN A 163 23.83 1.03 7.04
N VAL A 164 24.61 0.44 7.94
CA VAL A 164 24.08 -0.39 9.05
C VAL A 164 23.28 0.44 10.06
N SER A 165 23.71 1.67 10.35
CA SER A 165 22.99 2.57 11.25
C SER A 165 21.66 3.05 10.66
N PHE A 166 21.63 3.41 9.38
CA PHE A 166 20.40 3.80 8.67
C PHE A 166 19.39 2.64 8.58
N VAL A 167 19.85 1.43 8.27
CA VAL A 167 19.01 0.23 8.26
C VAL A 167 18.44 -0.06 9.65
N SER A 168 19.24 0.11 10.71
CA SER A 168 18.79 -0.12 12.09
C SER A 168 17.64 0.82 12.50
N ILE A 169 17.68 2.07 12.05
CA ILE A 169 16.62 3.06 12.33
C ILE A 169 15.34 2.73 11.56
N LYS A 170 15.47 2.32 10.30
CA LYS A 170 14.30 1.84 9.52
C LYS A 170 13.61 0.65 10.18
N LYS A 171 14.39 -0.32 10.69
CA LYS A 171 13.83 -1.49 11.40
C LYS A 171 13.08 -1.08 12.67
N LEU A 172 13.61 -0.13 13.44
CA LEU A 172 12.95 0.34 14.66
C LEU A 172 11.63 1.04 14.34
N ILE A 173 11.63 1.91 13.32
CA ILE A 173 10.43 2.59 12.86
C ILE A 173 9.36 1.59 12.43
N SER A 174 9.75 0.56 11.65
CA SER A 174 8.83 -0.47 11.20
C SER A 174 8.20 -1.23 12.38
N ILE A 175 8.96 -1.57 13.41
CA ILE A 175 8.43 -2.23 14.62
C ILE A 175 7.41 -1.34 15.35
N TYR A 176 7.73 -0.06 15.54
CA TYR A 176 6.81 0.86 16.20
C TYR A 176 5.51 1.01 15.39
N LEU A 177 5.64 1.11 14.07
CA LEU A 177 4.51 1.17 13.14
C LEU A 177 3.63 -0.08 13.23
N THR A 178 4.22 -1.28 13.28
CA THR A 178 3.49 -2.55 13.48
C THR A 178 2.75 -2.58 14.82
N ILE A 179 3.39 -2.14 15.91
CA ILE A 179 2.74 -2.07 17.23
C ILE A 179 1.54 -1.12 17.18
N THR A 180 1.70 0.06 16.60
CA THR A 180 0.60 1.01 16.44
C THR A 180 -0.53 0.45 15.58
N PHE A 181 -0.20 -0.27 14.50
CA PHE A 181 -1.21 -0.93 13.65
C PHE A 181 -2.04 -1.95 14.43
N ILE A 182 -1.40 -2.82 15.20
CA ILE A 182 -2.08 -3.82 16.05
C ILE A 182 -2.96 -3.12 17.08
N PHE A 183 -2.45 -2.05 17.72
CA PHE A 183 -3.21 -1.29 18.70
C PHE A 183 -4.47 -0.65 18.10
N LEU A 184 -4.36 -0.01 16.93
CA LEU A 184 -5.51 0.56 16.21
C LEU A 184 -6.52 -0.54 15.82
N GLY A 185 -6.05 -1.69 15.34
CA GLY A 185 -6.93 -2.81 15.01
C GLY A 185 -7.69 -3.36 16.22
N VAL A 186 -7.03 -3.50 17.38
CA VAL A 186 -7.68 -3.92 18.62
C VAL A 186 -8.69 -2.87 19.09
N TYR A 187 -8.35 -1.59 19.00
CA TYR A 187 -9.26 -0.50 19.34
C TYR A 187 -10.52 -0.50 18.46
N ASP A 188 -10.38 -0.71 17.15
CA ASP A 188 -11.51 -0.78 16.22
C ASP A 188 -12.44 -1.95 16.56
N VAL A 189 -11.87 -3.12 16.88
CA VAL A 189 -12.65 -4.30 17.29
C VAL A 189 -13.42 -4.01 18.58
N ILE A 190 -12.77 -3.45 19.61
CA ILE A 190 -13.43 -3.10 20.88
C ILE A 190 -14.54 -2.06 20.65
N SER A 191 -14.28 -1.03 19.85
CA SER A 191 -15.28 0.00 19.53
C SER A 191 -16.46 -0.57 18.75
N ALA A 192 -16.22 -1.51 17.83
CA ALA A 192 -17.28 -2.18 17.08
C ALA A 192 -18.22 -2.96 18.01
N TYR A 193 -17.67 -3.64 19.02
CA TYR A 193 -18.46 -4.34 20.04
C TYR A 193 -19.27 -3.41 20.94
N GLN A 194 -18.76 -2.21 21.24
CA GLN A 194 -19.40 -1.28 22.18
C GLN A 194 -20.43 -0.37 21.52
N THR A 195 -20.11 0.19 20.35
CA THR A 195 -20.89 1.27 19.72
C THR A 195 -21.73 0.79 18.54
N HIS A 196 -21.62 -0.50 18.15
CA HIS A 196 -22.22 -1.06 16.92
C HIS A 196 -21.82 -0.31 15.63
N GLN A 197 -20.83 0.59 15.71
CA GLN A 197 -20.28 1.31 14.58
C GLN A 197 -18.82 0.90 14.41
N PHE A 198 -18.49 0.47 13.20
CA PHE A 198 -17.12 0.15 12.83
C PHE A 198 -16.41 1.47 12.52
N ILE A 199 -15.58 1.95 13.44
CA ILE A 199 -14.68 3.07 13.16
C ILE A 199 -13.54 2.48 12.33
N TYR A 200 -13.41 2.89 11.07
CA TYR A 200 -12.28 2.49 10.23
C TYR A 200 -11.06 3.34 10.59
N SER A 201 -10.30 2.96 11.62
CA SER A 201 -9.06 3.67 11.99
C SER A 201 -7.92 3.46 10.98
N ILE A 202 -8.17 2.72 9.90
CA ILE A 202 -7.23 2.53 8.79
C ILE A 202 -6.79 3.85 8.15
N LYS A 203 -7.68 4.87 8.11
CA LYS A 203 -7.34 6.22 7.62
C LYS A 203 -6.32 6.92 8.51
N LEU A 204 -6.45 6.77 9.84
CA LEU A 204 -5.47 7.28 10.80
C LEU A 204 -4.12 6.57 10.62
N PHE A 205 -4.16 5.26 10.36
CA PHE A 205 -2.96 4.49 10.07
C PHE A 205 -2.24 4.98 8.81
N TYR A 206 -2.98 5.24 7.71
CA TYR A 206 -2.40 5.82 6.48
C TYR A 206 -1.77 7.19 6.71
N THR A 207 -2.39 8.01 7.56
CA THR A 207 -1.82 9.31 7.93
C THR A 207 -0.49 9.14 8.66
N LEU A 208 -0.43 8.22 9.63
CA LEU A 208 0.79 7.93 10.40
C LEU A 208 1.91 7.37 9.51
N LEU A 209 1.54 6.49 8.58
CA LEU A 209 2.39 6.02 7.49
C LEU A 209 3.01 7.23 6.74
N ILE A 210 2.22 8.20 6.25
CA ILE A 210 2.75 9.37 5.53
C ILE A 210 3.79 10.13 6.36
N PHE A 211 3.51 10.39 7.63
CA PHE A 211 4.47 11.05 8.54
C PHE A 211 5.76 10.24 8.71
N THR A 212 5.64 8.92 8.74
CA THR A 212 6.79 8.01 8.84
C THR A 212 7.67 8.09 7.61
N ASP A 213 7.11 8.16 6.40
CA ASP A 213 7.91 8.33 5.17
C ASP A 213 8.67 9.66 5.16
N VAL A 214 7.98 10.74 5.54
CA VAL A 214 8.58 12.08 5.63
C VAL A 214 9.72 12.07 6.64
N PHE A 215 9.52 11.42 7.79
CA PHE A 215 10.58 11.28 8.79
C PHE A 215 11.79 10.53 8.24
N ILE A 216 11.59 9.41 7.53
CA ILE A 216 12.69 8.66 6.91
C ILE A 216 13.39 9.50 5.82
N LEU A 217 12.65 10.26 5.01
CA LEU A 217 13.22 11.19 4.04
C LEU A 217 14.16 12.17 4.74
N LEU A 218 13.67 12.89 5.75
CA LEU A 218 14.45 13.88 6.49
C LEU A 218 15.68 13.24 7.14
N PHE A 219 15.52 12.03 7.68
CA PHE A 219 16.61 11.29 8.28
C PHE A 219 17.66 10.85 7.25
N SER A 220 17.24 10.47 6.03
CA SER A 220 18.14 10.06 4.95
C SER A 220 19.02 11.21 4.41
N LEU A 221 18.54 12.46 4.49
CA LEU A 221 19.30 13.65 4.09
C LEU A 221 20.59 13.82 4.91
N ARG A 222 20.64 13.26 6.13
CA ARG A 222 21.84 13.28 6.98
C ARG A 222 23.00 12.44 6.42
N TYR A 223 22.73 11.48 5.53
CA TYR A 223 23.70 10.47 5.09
C TYR A 223 24.07 10.52 3.59
N SER A 224 23.50 11.45 2.81
CA SER A 224 23.79 11.58 1.37
C SER A 224 24.28 12.97 1.03
N THR A 225 25.57 13.07 0.64
CA THR A 225 26.22 14.36 0.30
C THR A 225 26.19 14.69 -1.19
N LYS A 226 25.86 13.73 -2.08
CA LYS A 226 25.78 13.97 -3.53
C LYS A 226 24.39 14.46 -3.96
N TYR A 227 24.34 15.62 -4.60
CA TYR A 227 23.09 16.26 -5.06
C TYR A 227 22.19 15.33 -5.89
N PHE A 228 22.72 14.64 -6.90
CA PHE A 228 21.90 13.77 -7.77
C PHE A 228 21.26 12.58 -7.03
N ASN A 229 21.95 12.04 -6.04
CA ASN A 229 21.42 10.98 -5.19
C ASN A 229 20.33 11.52 -4.28
N LEU A 230 20.57 12.69 -3.67
CA LEU A 230 19.61 13.38 -2.81
C LEU A 230 18.31 13.69 -3.57
N PHE A 231 18.41 14.26 -4.77
CA PHE A 231 17.24 14.57 -5.60
C PHE A 231 16.42 13.32 -5.96
N ARG A 232 17.10 12.21 -6.31
CA ARG A 232 16.41 10.93 -6.60
C ARG A 232 15.65 10.41 -5.38
N TYR A 233 16.26 10.39 -4.19
CA TYR A 233 15.58 9.89 -2.99
C TYR A 233 14.45 10.79 -2.52
N SER A 234 14.65 12.11 -2.54
CA SER A 234 13.60 13.06 -2.21
C SER A 234 12.41 12.92 -3.15
N SER A 235 12.67 12.71 -4.45
CA SER A 235 11.62 12.48 -5.45
C SER A 235 10.84 11.19 -5.21
N PHE A 236 11.54 10.10 -4.89
CA PHE A 236 10.92 8.81 -4.60
C PHE A 236 10.09 8.84 -3.33
N ALA A 237 10.57 9.49 -2.27
CA ALA A 237 9.80 9.66 -1.06
C ALA A 237 8.59 10.59 -1.24
N LEU A 238 8.69 11.65 -2.06
CA LEU A 238 7.52 12.46 -2.44
C LEU A 238 6.48 11.62 -3.20
N ALA A 239 6.92 10.78 -4.15
CA ALA A 239 6.02 9.89 -4.87
C ALA A 239 5.33 8.88 -3.93
N THR A 240 6.04 8.34 -2.93
CA THR A 240 5.44 7.52 -1.87
C THR A 240 4.35 8.27 -1.10
N ILE A 241 4.53 9.56 -0.79
CA ILE A 241 3.48 10.36 -0.13
C ILE A 241 2.23 10.45 -1.02
N PHE A 242 2.40 10.73 -2.31
CA PHE A 242 1.27 10.74 -3.26
C PHE A 242 0.57 9.38 -3.33
N LEU A 243 1.33 8.27 -3.38
CA LEU A 243 0.79 6.91 -3.33
C LEU A 243 0.07 6.56 -2.02
N ARG A 244 0.30 7.31 -0.93
CA ARG A 244 -0.46 7.12 0.31
C ARG A 244 -1.70 7.99 0.36
N LEU A 245 -1.64 9.19 -0.20
CA LEU A 245 -2.80 10.05 -0.35
C LEU A 245 -3.87 9.39 -1.22
N THR A 246 -3.47 8.58 -2.21
CA THR A 246 -4.41 7.80 -3.02
C THR A 246 -5.27 6.82 -2.23
N LEU A 247 -4.76 6.29 -1.12
CA LEU A 247 -5.50 5.35 -0.25
C LEU A 247 -6.65 6.02 0.51
N SER A 248 -6.62 7.35 0.63
CA SER A 248 -7.65 8.13 1.34
C SER A 248 -8.42 9.08 0.43
N ALA A 249 -8.03 9.18 -0.84
CA ALA A 249 -8.64 10.07 -1.81
C ALA A 249 -9.96 9.50 -2.35
N PRO A 250 -10.94 10.36 -2.68
CA PRO A 250 -12.15 9.93 -3.39
C PRO A 250 -11.80 9.42 -4.81
N PRO A 251 -12.76 8.71 -5.46
CA PRO A 251 -12.61 8.26 -6.85
C PRO A 251 -12.19 9.40 -7.78
N PHE A 252 -11.50 9.07 -8.87
CA PHE A 252 -10.77 9.97 -9.79
C PHE A 252 -9.50 10.60 -9.22
N TYR A 253 -9.54 11.15 -8.00
CA TYR A 253 -8.37 11.78 -7.37
C TYR A 253 -7.34 10.73 -6.93
N ASN A 254 -7.81 9.56 -6.50
CA ASN A 254 -6.99 8.37 -6.25
C ASN A 254 -6.18 7.97 -7.51
N VAL A 255 -6.80 7.89 -8.68
CA VAL A 255 -6.12 7.51 -9.92
C VAL A 255 -5.14 8.61 -10.35
N LEU A 256 -5.58 9.87 -10.33
CA LEU A 256 -4.76 11.01 -10.75
C LEU A 256 -3.46 11.10 -9.94
N LEU A 257 -3.55 11.02 -8.60
CA LEU A 257 -2.39 11.08 -7.72
C LEU A 257 -1.45 9.88 -7.94
N ALA A 258 -1.99 8.68 -8.17
CA ALA A 258 -1.19 7.50 -8.47
C ALA A 258 -0.40 7.68 -9.78
N VAL A 259 -1.06 8.18 -10.84
CA VAL A 259 -0.43 8.41 -12.14
C VAL A 259 0.67 9.45 -12.04
N ILE A 260 0.42 10.57 -11.34
CA ILE A 260 1.41 11.62 -11.11
C ILE A 260 2.63 11.06 -10.38
N ALA A 261 2.44 10.28 -9.31
CA ALA A 261 3.51 9.61 -8.59
C ALA A 261 4.33 8.70 -9.51
N GLY A 262 3.65 7.91 -10.34
CA GLY A 262 4.23 7.00 -11.31
C GLY A 262 5.11 7.69 -12.34
N LEU A 263 4.58 8.72 -12.99
CA LEU A 263 5.30 9.51 -13.97
C LEU A 263 6.49 10.22 -13.36
N MET A 264 6.36 10.73 -12.13
CA MET A 264 7.46 11.38 -11.41
C MET A 264 8.62 10.41 -11.17
N VAL A 265 8.34 9.21 -10.66
CA VAL A 265 9.37 8.19 -10.38
C VAL A 265 10.05 7.73 -11.66
N LEU A 266 9.28 7.48 -12.73
CA LEU A 266 9.81 7.11 -14.04
C LEU A 266 10.69 8.21 -14.63
N GLY A 267 10.22 9.46 -14.62
CA GLY A 267 10.94 10.61 -15.15
C GLY A 267 12.28 10.82 -14.45
N VAL A 268 12.28 10.78 -13.12
CA VAL A 268 13.51 10.93 -12.31
C VAL A 268 14.47 9.77 -12.56
N THR A 269 13.97 8.54 -12.66
CA THR A 269 14.81 7.37 -12.96
C THR A 269 15.46 7.48 -14.34
N TYR A 270 14.71 7.93 -15.34
CA TYR A 270 15.22 8.14 -16.71
C TYR A 270 16.30 9.23 -16.75
N ILE A 271 16.04 10.40 -16.14
CA ILE A 271 17.00 11.51 -16.07
C ILE A 271 18.28 11.08 -15.35
N TYR A 272 18.14 10.42 -14.20
CA TYR A 272 19.28 9.93 -13.42
C TYR A 272 20.15 8.94 -14.20
N ASN A 273 19.54 7.98 -14.90
CA ASN A 273 20.26 7.02 -15.74
C ASN A 273 20.99 7.70 -16.91
N LYS A 274 20.37 8.70 -17.55
CA LYS A 274 20.98 9.46 -18.65
C LYS A 274 22.20 10.24 -18.17
N LEU A 275 22.10 10.92 -17.03
CA LEU A 275 23.22 11.67 -16.42
C LEU A 275 24.39 10.76 -16.05
N LEU A 276 24.12 9.57 -15.48
CA LEU A 276 25.16 8.58 -15.19
C LEU A 276 25.84 8.03 -16.45
N SER A 277 25.07 7.83 -17.54
CA SER A 277 25.63 7.33 -18.80
C SER A 277 26.59 8.34 -19.45
N GLN A 278 26.35 9.64 -19.29
CA GLN A 278 27.23 10.70 -19.80
C GLN A 278 28.53 10.82 -19.00
N GLN A 279 28.49 10.65 -17.68
CA GLN A 279 29.71 10.63 -16.86
C GLN A 279 30.66 9.50 -17.27
N LYS A 280 30.13 8.33 -17.62
CA LYS A 280 30.94 7.16 -17.99
C LYS A 280 31.59 7.23 -19.39
N ILE A 281 31.24 8.23 -20.20
CA ILE A 281 31.81 8.47 -21.53
C ILE A 281 32.90 9.57 -21.46
N SER A 282 32.96 10.30 -20.35
CA SER A 282 33.91 11.39 -20.11
C SER A 282 35.17 10.96 -19.31
N ASP A 283 35.18 9.73 -18.80
CA ASP A 283 36.33 9.08 -18.14
C ASP A 283 36.95 8.05 -19.09
#